data_AF-A0AAT9TFA4-F1
#
_entry.id   AF-A0AAT9TFA4-F1
#
_cell.length_a   1.000
_cell.length_b   1.000
_cell.length_c   1.000
_cell.angle_alpha   90.00
_cell.angle_beta   90.00
_cell.angle_gamma   90.00
#
_symmetry.space_group_name_H-M   'P 1'
#
loop_
_entity.id
_entity.type
_entity.pdbx_description
1 polymer ?
#
loop_
_entity_poly.entity_id
_entity_poly.type
_entity_poly.pdbx_seq_one_letter_code
_entity_poly.pdbx_strand_id
1 'polypeptide(L)'
;MITATRLEAAAAAVTVMSNRSEVTDWAARYFGQWWNATSVEAATVCAGAVLVADVDPEAYQALTLLVHDGRHTEEVEYARHRMLVARDGEDVIATSPDEAIAYRSSPLSGRLTLTGIGVVELSLATARVAREVIRGHLLRDGWAVLHSSAVVRPQDGATLLAFGGKGAGKTTTALLLASSGWQLLANDRVLVRPTGTRGVEVVPWPSAAAVGLGLLESLGWGAAARGHVRRGGAFHPTQHDAVTTALLAGDFTPLWEDGKRREKKVQVFPDQFTSLFGVELATGGRAAALLFPRVDAESSPDVVGGAVRALEDDDFMSGATEDRYPDIFELAGGVDGGGLRSARDEVSARLAVLPHRTVRLSHDVPASVAALRKAAEAI
;
A
#
# COMPACT_ATOMS: atom_id res chain seq x y z
N MET A 1 -5.67 -27.90 -9.77
CA MET A 1 -5.76 -28.09 -8.31
C MET A 1 -6.07 -26.73 -7.72
N ILE A 2 -7.07 -26.61 -6.85
CA ILE A 2 -7.37 -25.32 -6.20
C ILE A 2 -6.41 -25.13 -5.03
N THR A 3 -5.75 -23.98 -4.95
CA THR A 3 -4.92 -23.57 -3.81
C THR A 3 -5.61 -22.46 -3.04
N ALA A 4 -5.22 -22.26 -1.77
CA ALA A 4 -5.75 -21.19 -0.94
C ALA A 4 -4.66 -20.55 -0.06
N THR A 5 -4.79 -19.24 0.15
CA THR A 5 -3.97 -18.45 1.08
C THR A 5 -4.87 -17.58 1.94
N ARG A 6 -4.80 -17.76 3.26
CA ARG A 6 -5.46 -16.97 4.28
C ARG A 6 -4.60 -15.75 4.59
N LEU A 7 -5.19 -14.57 4.46
CA LEU A 7 -4.58 -13.28 4.81
C LEU A 7 -5.26 -12.73 6.06
N GLU A 8 -4.49 -12.27 7.03
CA GLU A 8 -5.02 -11.73 8.30
C GLU A 8 -4.25 -10.48 8.75
N ALA A 9 -5.00 -9.46 9.15
CA ALA A 9 -4.49 -8.21 9.69
C ALA A 9 -5.42 -7.71 10.80
N ALA A 10 -4.88 -7.54 12.00
CA ALA A 10 -5.67 -7.29 13.20
C ALA A 10 -6.84 -8.30 13.33
N ALA A 11 -8.09 -7.83 13.42
CA ALA A 11 -9.27 -8.67 13.51
C ALA A 11 -9.87 -9.06 12.14
N ALA A 12 -9.32 -8.55 11.03
CA ALA A 12 -9.83 -8.79 9.69
C ALA A 12 -9.09 -9.94 8.99
N ALA A 13 -9.82 -10.69 8.17
CA ALA A 13 -9.26 -11.77 7.37
C ALA A 13 -9.97 -11.90 6.02
N VAL A 14 -9.25 -12.43 5.03
CA VAL A 14 -9.79 -12.86 3.74
C VAL A 14 -9.04 -14.10 3.27
N THR A 15 -9.74 -15.05 2.65
CA THR A 15 -9.09 -16.21 2.03
C THR A 15 -9.08 -16.05 0.52
N VAL A 16 -7.90 -16.04 -0.09
CA VAL A 16 -7.72 -16.04 -1.54
C VAL A 16 -7.64 -17.48 -2.02
N MET A 17 -8.47 -17.84 -3.00
CA MET A 17 -8.51 -19.15 -3.64
C MET A 17 -8.31 -19.01 -5.14
N SER A 18 -7.65 -19.98 -5.77
CA SER A 18 -7.44 -19.97 -7.22
C SER A 18 -7.20 -21.36 -7.79
N ASN A 19 -7.58 -21.57 -9.05
CA ASN A 19 -7.16 -22.68 -9.89
C ASN A 19 -5.69 -22.59 -10.35
N ARG A 20 -4.99 -21.50 -10.02
CA ARG A 20 -3.58 -21.24 -10.29
C ARG A 20 -2.83 -20.93 -8.99
N SER A 21 -1.85 -21.76 -8.65
CA SER A 21 -1.04 -21.54 -7.44
C SER A 21 -0.29 -20.22 -7.50
N GLU A 22 0.08 -19.76 -8.71
CA GLU A 22 0.78 -18.49 -8.91
C GLU A 22 0.01 -17.29 -8.35
N VAL A 23 -1.33 -17.31 -8.36
CA VAL A 23 -2.17 -16.24 -7.80
C VAL A 23 -2.12 -16.25 -6.27
N THR A 24 -2.21 -17.44 -5.65
CA THR A 24 -2.15 -17.57 -4.18
C THR A 24 -0.74 -17.33 -3.66
N ASP A 25 0.28 -17.79 -4.37
CA ASP A 25 1.69 -17.56 -4.06
C ASP A 25 2.03 -16.07 -4.17
N TRP A 26 1.44 -15.38 -5.14
CA TRP A 26 1.54 -13.93 -5.25
C TRP A 26 0.97 -13.22 -4.03
N ALA A 27 -0.23 -13.61 -3.58
CA ALA A 27 -0.82 -13.05 -2.37
C ALA A 27 0.07 -13.31 -1.15
N ALA A 28 0.55 -14.55 -0.97
CA ALA A 28 1.46 -14.88 0.12
C ALA A 28 2.72 -14.02 0.11
N ARG A 29 3.36 -13.85 -1.05
CA ARG A 29 4.55 -13.00 -1.20
C ARG A 29 4.26 -11.52 -0.94
N TYR A 30 3.17 -11.00 -1.49
CA TYR A 30 2.83 -9.57 -1.44
C TYR A 30 2.46 -9.11 -0.03
N PHE A 31 1.78 -9.97 0.73
CA PHE A 31 1.27 -9.65 2.06
C PHE A 31 2.12 -10.18 3.21
N GLY A 32 2.80 -11.31 3.04
CA GLY A 32 3.39 -12.09 4.14
C GLY A 32 4.51 -11.43 4.93
N GLN A 33 5.03 -10.29 4.45
CA GLN A 33 6.01 -9.49 5.20
C GLN A 33 5.38 -8.52 6.21
N TRP A 34 4.08 -8.23 6.06
CA TRP A 34 3.39 -7.21 6.83
C TRP A 34 2.13 -7.74 7.51
N TRP A 35 1.44 -8.66 6.85
CA TRP A 35 0.26 -9.35 7.36
C TRP A 35 0.55 -10.84 7.50
N ASN A 36 -0.25 -11.54 8.29
CA ASN A 36 -0.18 -12.99 8.32
C ASN A 36 -0.69 -13.52 6.97
N ALA A 37 0.13 -14.32 6.28
CA ALA A 37 -0.25 -14.96 5.03
C ALA A 37 0.10 -16.45 5.10
N THR A 38 -0.91 -17.30 5.21
CA THR A 38 -0.73 -18.74 5.45
C THR A 38 -1.44 -19.57 4.39
N SER A 39 -0.77 -20.61 3.90
CA SER A 39 -1.42 -21.60 3.04
C SER A 39 -2.42 -22.40 3.88
N VAL A 40 -3.62 -22.59 3.33
CA VAL A 40 -4.71 -23.35 3.97
C VAL A 40 -5.29 -24.34 2.98
N GLU A 41 -5.93 -25.40 3.48
CA GLU A 41 -6.60 -26.37 2.62
C GLU A 41 -7.86 -25.74 2.00
N ALA A 42 -7.92 -25.68 0.67
CA ALA A 42 -9.04 -25.08 -0.04
C ALA A 42 -10.40 -25.71 0.32
N ALA A 43 -10.42 -27.02 0.60
CA ALA A 43 -11.63 -27.75 0.97
C ALA A 43 -12.19 -27.38 2.36
N THR A 44 -11.37 -26.78 3.24
CA THR A 44 -11.79 -26.40 4.60
C THR A 44 -12.30 -24.97 4.67
N VAL A 45 -12.28 -24.22 3.56
CA VAL A 45 -12.73 -22.83 3.50
C VAL A 45 -14.26 -22.79 3.42
N CYS A 46 -14.92 -22.59 4.57
CA CYS A 46 -16.39 -22.60 4.65
C CYS A 46 -17.00 -21.36 5.33
N ALA A 47 -16.19 -20.43 5.84
CA ALA A 47 -16.67 -19.24 6.56
C ALA A 47 -15.78 -18.01 6.36
N GLY A 48 -16.39 -16.83 6.46
CA GLY A 48 -15.73 -15.52 6.33
C GLY A 48 -15.64 -15.04 4.88
N ALA A 49 -14.94 -13.92 4.67
CA ALA A 49 -14.77 -13.36 3.34
C ALA A 49 -13.83 -14.22 2.48
N VAL A 50 -14.27 -14.48 1.25
CA VAL A 50 -13.55 -15.34 0.29
C VAL A 50 -13.40 -14.62 -1.03
N LEU A 51 -12.17 -14.59 -1.53
CA LEU A 51 -11.81 -14.10 -2.84
C LEU A 51 -11.46 -15.28 -3.73
N VAL A 52 -12.27 -15.57 -4.74
CA VAL A 52 -11.96 -16.62 -5.73
C VAL A 52 -11.41 -15.94 -6.97
N ALA A 53 -10.21 -16.29 -7.40
CA ALA A 53 -9.54 -15.65 -8.53
C ALA A 53 -9.05 -16.71 -9.50
N ASP A 54 -9.83 -16.99 -10.54
CA ASP A 54 -9.54 -18.07 -11.48
C ASP A 54 -9.14 -17.55 -12.86
N VAL A 55 -8.20 -18.25 -13.49
CA VAL A 55 -7.95 -18.08 -14.92
C VAL A 55 -8.95 -18.95 -15.66
N ASP A 56 -9.95 -18.30 -16.24
CA ASP A 56 -11.06 -18.93 -16.96
C ASP A 56 -11.57 -17.98 -18.06
N PRO A 57 -11.07 -18.11 -19.30
CA PRO A 57 -11.50 -17.26 -20.41
C PRO A 57 -12.99 -17.35 -20.74
N GLU A 58 -13.63 -18.49 -20.52
CA GLU A 58 -15.05 -18.68 -20.80
C GLU A 58 -15.91 -17.93 -19.78
N ALA A 59 -15.59 -18.05 -18.49
CA ALA A 59 -16.28 -17.30 -17.44
C ALA A 59 -16.02 -15.80 -17.53
N TYR A 60 -14.81 -15.37 -17.93
CA TYR A 60 -14.53 -13.97 -18.24
C TYR A 60 -15.43 -13.45 -19.37
N GLN A 61 -15.56 -14.21 -20.47
CA GLN A 61 -16.41 -13.82 -21.59
C GLN A 61 -17.88 -13.79 -21.19
N ALA A 62 -18.36 -14.77 -20.44
CA ALA A 62 -19.74 -14.83 -19.95
C ALA A 62 -20.10 -13.64 -19.07
N LEU A 63 -19.25 -13.28 -18.10
CA LEU A 63 -19.46 -12.10 -17.26
C LEU A 63 -19.37 -10.79 -18.05
N THR A 64 -18.45 -10.70 -19.01
CA THR A 64 -18.35 -9.52 -19.88
C THR A 64 -19.62 -9.34 -20.71
N LEU A 65 -20.15 -10.42 -21.31
CA LEU A 65 -21.43 -10.38 -22.03
C LEU A 65 -22.59 -9.98 -21.11
N LEU A 66 -22.60 -10.46 -19.86
CA LEU A 66 -23.61 -10.11 -18.88
C LEU A 66 -23.60 -8.62 -18.54
N VAL A 67 -22.43 -8.01 -18.37
CA VAL A 67 -22.30 -6.55 -18.16
C VAL A 67 -22.82 -5.78 -19.39
N HIS A 68 -22.71 -6.35 -20.59
CA HIS A 68 -23.11 -5.72 -21.86
C HIS A 68 -24.50 -6.14 -22.39
N ASP A 69 -25.34 -6.78 -21.59
CA ASP A 69 -26.62 -7.36 -22.06
C ASP A 69 -27.78 -6.36 -22.23
N GLY A 70 -27.50 -5.05 -22.09
CA GLY A 70 -28.48 -3.97 -22.18
C GLY A 70 -28.93 -3.42 -20.82
N ARG A 71 -28.50 -4.01 -19.70
CA ARG A 71 -28.69 -3.42 -18.36
C ARG A 71 -27.98 -2.08 -18.19
N HIS A 72 -28.42 -1.30 -17.20
CA HIS A 72 -27.73 -0.06 -16.84
C HIS A 72 -26.31 -0.37 -16.35
N THR A 73 -25.35 0.34 -16.93
CA THR A 73 -23.92 0.17 -16.66
C THR A 73 -23.31 1.55 -16.43
N GLU A 74 -22.51 1.65 -15.38
CA GLU A 74 -21.72 2.83 -15.05
C GLU A 74 -20.26 2.61 -15.47
N GLU A 75 -19.63 3.66 -16.01
CA GLU A 75 -18.20 3.65 -16.30
C GLU A 75 -17.46 4.36 -15.16
N VAL A 76 -16.50 3.66 -14.54
CA VAL A 76 -15.70 4.14 -13.42
C VAL A 76 -14.22 3.89 -13.71
N GLU A 77 -13.35 4.82 -13.32
CA GLU A 77 -11.91 4.55 -13.29
C GLU A 77 -11.58 3.77 -12.01
N TYR A 78 -11.10 2.53 -12.17
CA TYR A 78 -10.66 1.70 -11.05
C TYR A 78 -9.21 1.30 -11.25
N ALA A 79 -8.35 1.61 -10.28
CA ALA A 79 -6.92 1.35 -10.36
C ALA A 79 -6.17 2.02 -11.53
N ARG A 80 -6.76 3.04 -12.18
CA ARG A 80 -6.36 3.70 -13.45
C ARG A 80 -6.72 2.93 -14.72
N HIS A 81 -7.61 1.97 -14.62
CA HIS A 81 -8.17 1.25 -15.75
C HIS A 81 -9.65 1.56 -15.85
N ARG A 82 -10.15 1.56 -17.09
CA ARG A 82 -11.59 1.70 -17.30
C ARG A 82 -12.28 0.44 -16.76
N MET A 83 -13.35 0.65 -16.02
CA MET A 83 -14.18 -0.40 -15.47
C MET A 83 -15.65 -0.12 -15.75
N LEU A 84 -16.35 -1.13 -16.24
CA LEU A 84 -17.79 -1.09 -16.47
C LEU A 84 -18.47 -1.87 -15.36
N VAL A 85 -19.37 -1.23 -14.65
CA VAL A 85 -20.01 -1.77 -13.43
C VAL A 85 -21.52 -1.81 -13.63
N ALA A 86 -22.15 -2.92 -13.28
CA ALA A 86 -23.60 -3.09 -13.34
C ALA A 86 -24.11 -3.90 -12.14
N ARG A 87 -25.43 -3.89 -11.93
CA ARG A 87 -26.10 -4.74 -10.93
C ARG A 87 -26.66 -6.00 -11.58
N ASP A 88 -26.64 -7.10 -10.82
CA ASP A 88 -27.25 -8.37 -11.18
C ASP A 88 -28.05 -8.88 -9.98
N GLY A 89 -29.26 -8.33 -9.80
CA GLY A 89 -29.98 -8.46 -8.52
C GLY A 89 -29.23 -7.72 -7.41
N GLU A 90 -28.90 -8.44 -6.34
CA GLU A 90 -28.10 -7.94 -5.19
C GLU A 90 -26.59 -7.96 -5.45
N ASP A 91 -26.14 -8.66 -6.51
CA ASP A 91 -24.72 -8.73 -6.84
C ASP A 91 -24.26 -7.48 -7.60
N VAL A 92 -22.98 -7.14 -7.41
CA VAL A 92 -22.25 -6.23 -8.30
C VAL A 92 -21.48 -7.06 -9.31
N ILE A 93 -21.66 -6.80 -10.60
CA ILE A 93 -20.84 -7.37 -11.66
C ILE A 93 -20.06 -6.26 -12.36
N ALA A 94 -18.85 -6.58 -12.81
CA ALA A 94 -18.05 -5.61 -13.54
C ALA A 94 -17.04 -6.26 -14.49
N THR A 95 -16.56 -5.50 -15.46
CA THR A 95 -15.45 -5.88 -16.33
C THR A 95 -14.48 -4.73 -16.50
N SER A 96 -13.18 -5.03 -16.45
CA SER A 96 -12.10 -4.11 -16.83
C SER A 96 -11.46 -4.65 -18.11
N PRO A 97 -11.81 -4.10 -19.28
CA PRO A 97 -11.31 -4.59 -20.56
C PRO A 97 -9.78 -4.45 -20.71
N ASP A 98 -9.21 -3.39 -20.15
CA ASP A 98 -7.77 -3.09 -20.26
C ASP A 98 -6.91 -4.09 -19.46
N GLU A 99 -7.46 -4.61 -18.36
CA GLU A 99 -6.82 -5.66 -17.54
C GLU A 99 -7.26 -7.07 -17.96
N ALA A 100 -8.30 -7.18 -18.82
CA ALA A 100 -8.98 -8.42 -19.17
C ALA A 100 -9.43 -9.25 -17.94
N ILE A 101 -10.11 -8.56 -17.01
CA ILE A 101 -10.64 -9.15 -15.76
C ILE A 101 -12.12 -8.81 -15.62
N ALA A 102 -12.92 -9.82 -15.27
CA ALA A 102 -14.30 -9.69 -14.85
C ALA A 102 -14.44 -9.96 -13.34
N TYR A 103 -15.43 -9.33 -12.73
CA TYR A 103 -15.66 -9.35 -11.29
C TYR A 103 -17.13 -9.66 -11.01
N ARG A 104 -17.38 -10.41 -9.94
CA ARG A 104 -18.69 -10.56 -9.31
C ARG A 104 -18.53 -10.48 -7.79
N SER A 105 -19.13 -9.47 -7.18
CA SER A 105 -19.23 -9.34 -5.72
C SER A 105 -20.63 -9.74 -5.29
N SER A 106 -20.72 -10.61 -4.29
CA SER A 106 -21.96 -11.01 -3.63
C SER A 106 -21.90 -10.58 -2.17
N PRO A 107 -22.22 -9.30 -1.85
CA PRO A 107 -22.02 -8.71 -0.52
C PRO A 107 -22.64 -9.53 0.62
N LEU A 108 -23.83 -10.10 0.41
CA LEU A 108 -24.54 -10.92 1.39
C LEU A 108 -23.75 -12.15 1.86
N SER A 109 -22.95 -12.73 0.98
CA SER A 109 -22.12 -13.91 1.29
C SER A 109 -20.68 -13.56 1.65
N GLY A 110 -20.27 -12.30 1.46
CA GLY A 110 -18.87 -11.89 1.58
C GLY A 110 -17.95 -12.55 0.54
N ARG A 111 -18.52 -13.11 -0.54
CA ARG A 111 -17.77 -13.75 -1.63
C ARG A 111 -17.56 -12.75 -2.77
N LEU A 112 -16.33 -12.67 -3.25
CA LEU A 112 -15.99 -11.92 -4.45
C LEU A 112 -15.21 -12.85 -5.40
N THR A 113 -15.65 -12.91 -6.65
CA THR A 113 -15.03 -13.72 -7.70
C THR A 113 -14.39 -12.80 -8.73
N LEU A 114 -13.12 -13.06 -9.05
CA LEU A 114 -12.39 -12.48 -10.17
C LEU A 114 -12.16 -13.58 -11.19
N THR A 115 -12.32 -13.23 -12.45
CA THR A 115 -12.00 -14.12 -13.54
C THR A 115 -11.20 -13.37 -14.59
N GLY A 116 -10.02 -13.89 -14.93
CA GLY A 116 -9.13 -13.28 -15.90
C GLY A 116 -8.67 -14.28 -16.96
N ILE A 117 -8.02 -13.75 -17.99
CA ILE A 117 -7.36 -14.55 -19.03
C ILE A 117 -5.84 -14.68 -18.80
N GLY A 118 -5.26 -13.75 -18.03
CA GLY A 118 -3.83 -13.68 -17.72
C GLY A 118 -3.55 -13.85 -16.24
N VAL A 119 -2.52 -14.63 -15.89
CA VAL A 119 -2.17 -14.93 -14.49
C VAL A 119 -1.63 -13.71 -13.76
N VAL A 120 -0.81 -12.88 -14.43
CA VAL A 120 -0.14 -11.74 -13.80
C VAL A 120 -1.14 -10.64 -13.49
N GLU A 121 -1.97 -10.28 -14.46
CA GLU A 121 -3.04 -9.28 -14.33
C GLU A 121 -4.01 -9.71 -13.22
N LEU A 122 -4.44 -10.98 -13.25
CA LEU A 122 -5.31 -11.54 -12.22
C LEU A 122 -4.66 -11.49 -10.83
N SER A 123 -3.37 -11.80 -10.71
CA SER A 123 -2.64 -11.73 -9.44
C SER A 123 -2.58 -10.31 -8.87
N LEU A 124 -2.36 -9.32 -9.73
CA LEU A 124 -2.34 -7.90 -9.36
C LEU A 124 -3.71 -7.41 -8.88
N ALA A 125 -4.78 -7.74 -9.63
CA ALA A 125 -6.14 -7.40 -9.26
C ALA A 125 -6.57 -8.12 -7.98
N THR A 126 -6.19 -9.39 -7.82
CA THR A 126 -6.48 -10.19 -6.62
C THR A 126 -5.82 -9.58 -5.39
N ALA A 127 -4.54 -9.23 -5.45
CA ALA A 127 -3.85 -8.56 -4.35
C ALA A 127 -4.50 -7.22 -4.01
N ARG A 128 -4.86 -6.43 -5.02
CA ARG A 128 -5.59 -5.17 -4.81
C ARG A 128 -6.92 -5.40 -4.08
N VAL A 129 -7.76 -6.29 -4.58
CA VAL A 129 -9.09 -6.54 -3.99
C VAL A 129 -8.98 -7.19 -2.61
N ALA A 130 -8.06 -8.13 -2.40
CA ALA A 130 -7.84 -8.74 -1.09
C ALA A 130 -7.49 -7.70 -0.01
N ARG A 131 -6.66 -6.71 -0.37
CA ARG A 131 -6.35 -5.57 0.51
C ARG A 131 -7.59 -4.73 0.79
N GLU A 132 -8.41 -4.44 -0.22
CA GLU A 132 -9.64 -3.66 -0.05
C GLU A 132 -10.69 -4.40 0.80
N VAL A 133 -10.76 -5.74 0.74
CA VAL A 133 -11.63 -6.54 1.63
C VAL A 133 -11.18 -6.41 3.09
N ILE A 134 -9.88 -6.57 3.37
CA ILE A 134 -9.34 -6.40 4.72
C ILE A 134 -9.55 -4.95 5.20
N ARG A 135 -9.22 -3.96 4.36
CA ARG A 135 -9.45 -2.54 4.65
C ARG A 135 -10.92 -2.28 4.99
N GLY A 136 -11.87 -2.73 4.17
CA GLY A 136 -13.29 -2.50 4.39
C GLY A 136 -13.80 -3.08 5.71
N HIS A 137 -13.30 -4.24 6.14
CA HIS A 137 -13.56 -4.76 7.49
C HIS A 137 -12.97 -3.86 8.58
N LEU A 138 -11.70 -3.45 8.45
CA LEU A 138 -11.03 -2.61 9.44
C LEU A 138 -11.70 -1.23 9.57
N LEU A 139 -12.09 -0.61 8.45
CA LEU A 139 -12.80 0.68 8.47
C LEU A 139 -14.12 0.59 9.24
N ARG A 140 -14.88 -0.50 9.06
CA ARG A 140 -16.11 -0.78 9.81
C ARG A 140 -15.85 -1.10 11.28
N ASP A 141 -14.67 -1.63 11.61
CA ASP A 141 -14.17 -1.86 12.97
C ASP A 141 -13.52 -0.60 13.61
N GLY A 142 -13.74 0.58 13.02
CA GLY A 142 -13.27 1.85 13.59
C GLY A 142 -11.78 2.16 13.34
N TRP A 143 -11.15 1.48 12.39
CA TRP A 143 -9.84 1.89 11.89
C TRP A 143 -9.96 3.09 10.93
N ALA A 144 -8.89 3.85 10.82
CA ALA A 144 -8.71 4.93 9.86
C ALA A 144 -7.45 4.70 9.02
N VAL A 145 -7.36 5.36 7.86
CA VAL A 145 -6.19 5.28 6.97
C VAL A 145 -5.52 6.64 6.89
N LEU A 146 -4.25 6.72 7.29
CA LEU A 146 -3.42 7.93 7.19
C LEU A 146 -2.53 7.87 5.95
N HIS A 147 -2.34 9.02 5.29
CA HIS A 147 -1.36 9.21 4.22
C HIS A 147 0.05 9.48 4.80
N SER A 148 0.60 8.48 5.46
CA SER A 148 1.87 8.57 6.16
C SER A 148 2.82 7.43 5.83
N SER A 149 4.11 7.76 5.68
CA SER A 149 5.19 6.77 5.75
C SER A 149 5.58 6.57 7.21
N ALA A 150 5.91 5.35 7.61
CA ALA A 150 6.13 5.02 9.01
C ALA A 150 7.31 4.08 9.22
N VAL A 151 8.02 4.29 10.33
CA VAL A 151 9.07 3.41 10.83
C VAL A 151 8.86 3.10 12.31
N VAL A 152 9.33 1.94 12.74
CA VAL A 152 9.20 1.43 14.10
C VAL A 152 10.57 1.21 14.71
N ARG A 153 10.75 1.67 15.95
CA ARG A 153 11.94 1.40 16.75
C ARG A 153 11.88 -0.05 17.25
N PRO A 154 12.84 -0.92 16.88
CA PRO A 154 12.76 -2.34 17.19
C PRO A 154 12.68 -2.64 18.70
N GLN A 155 13.28 -1.78 19.53
CA GLN A 155 13.46 -2.05 20.96
C GLN A 155 12.17 -1.92 21.78
N ASP A 156 11.27 -1.00 21.40
CA ASP A 156 10.09 -0.65 22.19
C ASP A 156 8.81 -0.46 21.37
N GLY A 157 8.87 -0.64 20.04
CA GLY A 157 7.71 -0.51 19.16
C GLY A 157 7.24 0.94 18.97
N ALA A 158 8.04 1.94 19.34
CA ALA A 158 7.73 3.34 19.11
C ALA A 158 7.71 3.65 17.60
N THR A 159 6.59 4.19 17.11
CA THR A 159 6.38 4.46 15.69
C THR A 159 6.49 5.96 15.40
N LEU A 160 7.33 6.31 14.42
CA LEU A 160 7.39 7.65 13.84
C LEU A 160 6.54 7.68 12.57
N LEU A 161 5.64 8.67 12.49
CA LEU A 161 4.76 8.90 11.34
C LEU A 161 5.21 10.14 10.58
N ALA A 162 5.58 10.01 9.31
CA ALA A 162 6.00 11.12 8.46
C ALA A 162 4.83 11.63 7.61
N PHE A 163 4.54 12.93 7.67
CA PHE A 163 3.43 13.61 7.01
C PHE A 163 3.89 14.76 6.11
N GLY A 164 3.02 15.20 5.22
CA GLY A 164 3.25 16.34 4.34
C GLY A 164 2.79 16.11 2.91
N GLY A 165 2.66 17.19 2.15
CA GLY A 165 2.18 17.15 0.77
C GLY A 165 3.10 16.39 -0.20
N LYS A 166 2.69 16.32 -1.46
CA LYS A 166 3.49 15.71 -2.54
C LYS A 166 4.89 16.33 -2.59
N GLY A 167 5.92 15.47 -2.54
CA GLY A 167 7.32 15.91 -2.59
C GLY A 167 7.93 16.36 -1.26
N ALA A 168 7.16 16.37 -0.15
CA ALA A 168 7.67 16.79 1.16
C ALA A 168 8.79 15.88 1.72
N GLY A 169 8.92 14.65 1.22
CA GLY A 169 9.96 13.71 1.64
C GLY A 169 9.49 12.64 2.64
N LYS A 170 8.19 12.32 2.69
CA LYS A 170 7.62 11.26 3.56
C LYS A 170 8.36 9.92 3.38
N THR A 171 8.37 9.41 2.15
CA THR A 171 9.03 8.13 1.81
C THR A 171 10.54 8.21 2.05
N THR A 172 11.19 9.33 1.68
CA THR A 172 12.62 9.55 1.94
C THR A 172 12.94 9.46 3.44
N THR A 173 12.12 10.09 4.29
CA THR A 173 12.26 10.05 5.75
C THR A 173 12.24 8.62 6.28
N ALA A 174 11.22 7.84 5.88
CA ALA A 174 11.08 6.46 6.32
C ALA A 174 12.25 5.58 5.86
N LEU A 175 12.68 5.69 4.60
CA LEU A 175 13.79 4.88 4.08
C LEU A 175 15.16 5.26 4.68
N LEU A 176 15.39 6.55 4.99
CA LEU A 176 16.62 7.00 5.67
C LEU A 176 16.67 6.49 7.12
N LEU A 177 15.56 6.53 7.85
CA LEU A 177 15.50 5.96 9.20
C LEU A 177 15.63 4.43 9.17
N ALA A 178 14.97 3.76 8.21
CA ALA A 178 15.02 2.31 8.09
C ALA A 178 16.41 1.80 7.72
N SER A 179 17.10 2.46 6.78
CA SER A 179 18.52 2.18 6.49
C SER A 179 19.48 2.49 7.65
N SER A 180 18.98 3.13 8.71
CA SER A 180 19.73 3.54 9.90
C SER A 180 19.38 2.73 11.16
N GLY A 181 18.72 1.58 11.01
CA GLY A 181 18.44 0.62 12.10
C GLY A 181 17.00 0.64 12.63
N TRP A 182 16.11 1.46 12.04
CA TRP A 182 14.68 1.34 12.28
C TRP A 182 14.06 0.29 11.36
N GLN A 183 12.87 -0.20 11.70
CA GLN A 183 12.10 -1.11 10.84
C GLN A 183 11.10 -0.32 10.00
N LEU A 184 11.00 -0.62 8.70
CA LEU A 184 10.03 0.00 7.82
C LEU A 184 8.64 -0.61 8.05
N LEU A 185 7.69 0.21 8.50
CA LEU A 185 6.29 -0.20 8.66
C LEU A 185 5.47 0.13 7.41
N ALA A 186 5.70 1.30 6.81
CA ALA A 186 5.02 1.69 5.58
C ALA A 186 5.75 2.78 4.82
N ASN A 187 5.60 2.79 3.50
CA ASN A 187 6.19 3.79 2.62
C ASN A 187 5.21 4.90 2.16
N ASP A 188 3.90 4.73 2.32
CA ASP A 188 2.88 5.68 1.83
C ASP A 188 1.63 5.78 2.70
N ARG A 189 1.10 4.65 3.20
CA ARG A 189 -0.13 4.59 3.97
C ARG A 189 0.03 3.72 5.21
N VAL A 190 -0.70 4.04 6.26
CA VAL A 190 -0.84 3.18 7.44
C VAL A 190 -2.30 3.08 7.86
N LEU A 191 -2.65 1.94 8.45
CA LEU A 191 -3.91 1.74 9.14
C LEU A 191 -3.68 2.09 10.61
N VAL A 192 -4.59 2.86 11.20
CA VAL A 192 -4.51 3.27 12.61
C VAL A 192 -5.83 3.11 13.34
N ARG A 193 -5.73 2.86 14.64
CA ARG A 193 -6.89 2.83 15.53
C ARG A 193 -6.54 3.36 16.92
N PRO A 194 -7.44 4.12 17.57
CA PRO A 194 -7.30 4.44 18.98
C PRO A 194 -7.18 3.17 19.84
N THR A 195 -6.20 3.11 20.74
CA THR A 195 -6.03 1.97 21.67
C THR A 195 -5.79 2.42 23.11
N GLY A 196 -6.42 1.72 24.06
CA GLY A 196 -6.42 2.13 25.46
C GLY A 196 -6.91 3.57 25.64
N THR A 197 -6.39 4.26 26.66
CA THR A 197 -6.82 5.62 27.01
C THR A 197 -6.18 6.73 26.18
N ARG A 198 -4.95 6.53 25.65
CA ARG A 198 -4.20 7.57 24.92
C ARG A 198 -3.39 7.08 23.71
N GLY A 199 -3.31 5.76 23.49
CA GLY A 199 -2.49 5.20 22.42
C GLY A 199 -3.15 5.28 21.04
N VAL A 200 -2.34 5.22 20.01
CA VAL A 200 -2.75 4.95 18.63
C VAL A 200 -1.93 3.76 18.14
N GLU A 201 -2.61 2.66 17.86
CA GLU A 201 -2.03 1.49 17.21
C GLU A 201 -1.84 1.79 15.72
N VAL A 202 -0.71 1.35 15.17
CA VAL A 202 -0.35 1.55 13.76
C VAL A 202 0.00 0.19 13.15
N VAL A 203 -0.65 -0.18 12.06
CA VAL A 203 -0.40 -1.41 11.32
C VAL A 203 -0.11 -1.10 9.84
N PRO A 204 0.67 -1.94 9.15
CA PRO A 204 1.14 -1.65 7.80
C PRO A 204 -0.01 -1.67 6.78
N TRP A 205 0.16 -0.89 5.71
CA TRP A 205 -0.60 -1.01 4.47
C TRP A 205 0.28 -1.72 3.43
N PRO A 206 0.00 -2.99 3.09
CA PRO A 206 0.80 -3.69 2.11
C PRO A 206 0.69 -3.07 0.73
N SER A 207 1.82 -2.59 0.21
CA SER A 207 1.94 -2.05 -1.13
C SER A 207 3.36 -2.20 -1.66
N ALA A 208 3.51 -2.29 -2.98
CA ALA A 208 4.81 -2.10 -3.59
C ALA A 208 5.29 -0.67 -3.32
N ALA A 209 6.54 -0.51 -2.94
CA ALA A 209 7.12 0.80 -2.66
C ALA A 209 7.70 1.42 -3.93
N ALA A 210 7.26 2.64 -4.24
CA ALA A 210 7.77 3.41 -5.36
C ALA A 210 9.01 4.23 -4.93
N VAL A 211 10.21 3.74 -5.26
CA VAL A 211 11.48 4.38 -4.91
C VAL A 211 12.07 5.07 -6.15
N GLY A 212 12.33 6.38 -6.05
CA GLY A 212 12.98 7.13 -7.13
C GLY A 212 14.40 6.65 -7.38
N LEU A 213 14.86 6.69 -8.62
CA LEU A 213 16.19 6.19 -9.00
C LEU A 213 17.31 6.94 -8.25
N GLY A 214 17.17 8.26 -8.13
CA GLY A 214 18.13 9.08 -7.38
C GLY A 214 18.17 8.73 -5.89
N LEU A 215 17.01 8.50 -5.26
CA LEU A 215 16.96 8.09 -3.85
C LEU A 215 17.57 6.70 -3.64
N LEU A 216 17.31 5.76 -4.56
CA LEU A 216 17.88 4.43 -4.53
C LEU A 216 19.41 4.46 -4.60
N GLU A 217 19.98 5.34 -5.43
CA GLU A 217 21.43 5.56 -5.48
C GLU A 217 21.96 6.24 -4.21
N SER A 218 21.27 7.28 -3.73
CA SER A 218 21.66 7.99 -2.50
C SER A 218 21.66 7.12 -1.24
N LEU A 219 20.81 6.08 -1.20
CA LEU A 219 20.79 5.08 -0.13
C LEU A 219 21.88 4.00 -0.28
N GLY A 220 22.67 4.04 -1.36
CA GLY A 220 23.68 3.02 -1.67
C GLY A 220 23.09 1.71 -2.21
N TRP A 221 21.83 1.71 -2.63
CA TRP A 221 21.11 0.52 -3.08
C TRP A 221 21.23 0.23 -4.58
N GLY A 222 21.83 1.15 -5.34
CA GLY A 222 22.01 1.05 -6.80
C GLY A 222 22.68 -0.25 -7.25
N ALA A 223 23.81 -0.61 -6.64
CA ALA A 223 24.54 -1.82 -6.99
C ALA A 223 23.74 -3.11 -6.74
N ALA A 224 23.01 -3.17 -5.61
CA ALA A 224 22.17 -4.31 -5.25
C ALA A 224 20.98 -4.46 -6.23
N ALA A 225 20.29 -3.35 -6.52
CA ALA A 225 19.17 -3.33 -7.46
C ALA A 225 19.59 -3.73 -8.88
N ARG A 226 20.71 -3.19 -9.37
CA ARG A 226 21.29 -3.55 -10.67
C ARG A 226 21.73 -5.02 -10.70
N GLY A 227 22.37 -5.49 -9.63
CA GLY A 227 22.80 -6.88 -9.50
C GLY A 227 21.61 -7.85 -9.54
N HIS A 228 20.50 -7.51 -8.89
CA HIS A 228 19.24 -8.27 -8.92
C HIS A 228 18.72 -8.45 -10.35
N VAL A 229 18.55 -7.36 -11.10
CA VAL A 229 18.05 -7.41 -12.47
C VAL A 229 19.00 -8.17 -13.41
N ARG A 230 20.32 -7.98 -13.26
CA ARG A 230 21.34 -8.70 -14.06
C ARG A 230 21.31 -10.21 -13.88
N ARG A 231 20.90 -10.69 -12.71
CA ARG A 231 20.75 -12.13 -12.43
C ARG A 231 19.39 -12.68 -12.86
N GLY A 232 18.58 -11.90 -13.59
CA GLY A 232 17.24 -12.30 -14.03
C GLY A 232 16.16 -12.06 -12.98
N GLY A 233 16.48 -11.39 -11.88
CA GLY A 233 15.48 -10.96 -10.91
C GLY A 233 14.58 -9.86 -11.46
N ALA A 234 13.32 -9.82 -11.01
CA ALA A 234 12.36 -8.78 -11.37
C ALA A 234 11.93 -7.96 -10.15
N PHE A 235 11.67 -6.68 -10.37
CA PHE A 235 10.91 -5.82 -9.45
C PHE A 235 9.40 -6.03 -9.69
N HIS A 236 8.55 -5.31 -8.96
CA HIS A 236 7.10 -5.42 -9.12
C HIS A 236 6.68 -5.06 -10.57
N PRO A 237 5.79 -5.83 -11.21
CA PRO A 237 5.50 -5.74 -12.65
C PRO A 237 4.79 -4.45 -13.06
N THR A 238 4.31 -3.65 -12.11
CA THR A 238 3.84 -2.29 -12.39
C THR A 238 4.98 -1.29 -12.60
N GLN A 239 6.23 -1.73 -12.53
CA GLN A 239 7.39 -0.94 -12.91
C GLN A 239 7.41 -0.74 -14.42
N HIS A 240 7.71 0.48 -14.85
CA HIS A 240 7.88 0.79 -16.26
C HIS A 240 9.22 0.24 -16.78
N ASP A 241 9.23 -0.36 -17.98
CA ASP A 241 10.42 -0.99 -18.58
C ASP A 241 11.66 -0.09 -18.67
N ALA A 242 11.49 1.18 -19.04
CA ALA A 242 12.56 2.19 -19.01
C ALA A 242 13.32 2.27 -17.67
N VAL A 243 12.65 2.01 -16.53
CA VAL A 243 13.31 1.95 -15.21
C VAL A 243 14.21 0.70 -15.13
N THR A 244 13.72 -0.45 -15.60
CA THR A 244 14.52 -1.69 -15.69
C THR A 244 15.75 -1.49 -16.59
N THR A 245 15.58 -0.84 -17.75
CA THR A 245 16.67 -0.49 -18.66
C THR A 245 17.70 0.42 -17.99
N ALA A 246 17.27 1.46 -17.28
CA ALA A 246 18.15 2.36 -16.54
C ALA A 246 18.94 1.63 -15.44
N LEU A 247 18.29 0.76 -14.67
CA LEU A 247 18.97 -0.08 -13.67
C LEU A 247 20.05 -0.98 -14.29
N LEU A 248 19.78 -1.62 -15.43
CA LEU A 248 20.75 -2.45 -16.14
C LEU A 248 21.96 -1.63 -16.61
N ALA A 249 21.71 -0.44 -17.16
CA ALA A 249 22.73 0.52 -17.55
C ALA A 249 23.55 1.02 -16.35
N GLY A 250 22.94 1.09 -15.16
CA GLY A 250 23.50 1.78 -13.99
C GLY A 250 23.28 3.29 -14.07
N ASP A 251 22.24 3.72 -14.76
CA ASP A 251 21.78 5.10 -14.80
C ASP A 251 20.72 5.32 -13.71
N PHE A 252 21.03 6.20 -12.76
CA PHE A 252 20.13 6.54 -11.65
C PHE A 252 19.55 7.95 -11.79
N THR A 253 19.65 8.55 -12.97
CA THR A 253 19.01 9.82 -13.29
C THR A 253 17.49 9.67 -13.19
N PRO A 254 16.76 10.58 -12.51
CA PRO A 254 15.31 10.52 -12.43
C PRO A 254 14.66 10.49 -13.83
N LEU A 255 13.82 9.47 -14.06
CA LEU A 255 13.06 9.32 -15.29
C LEU A 255 11.66 9.90 -15.12
N TRP A 256 11.14 10.58 -16.13
CA TRP A 256 9.84 11.24 -16.06
C TRP A 256 8.89 10.70 -17.14
N GLU A 257 7.59 10.69 -16.84
CA GLU A 257 6.54 10.54 -17.85
C GLU A 257 6.52 11.74 -18.80
N ASP A 258 5.93 11.56 -19.98
CA ASP A 258 5.76 12.62 -20.95
C ASP A 258 5.02 13.81 -20.32
N GLY A 259 5.51 15.02 -20.57
CA GLY A 259 5.03 16.23 -19.88
C GLY A 259 5.51 16.41 -18.44
N LYS A 260 6.43 15.58 -17.94
CA LYS A 260 7.15 15.71 -16.66
C LYS A 260 6.27 15.81 -15.41
N ARG A 261 5.05 15.26 -15.45
CA ARG A 261 4.10 15.32 -14.31
C ARG A 261 4.40 14.31 -13.21
N ARG A 262 5.05 13.19 -13.54
CA ARG A 262 5.37 12.12 -12.59
C ARG A 262 6.70 11.45 -12.91
N GLU A 263 7.46 11.14 -11.87
CA GLU A 263 8.66 10.32 -11.96
C GLU A 263 8.28 8.84 -12.15
N LYS A 264 8.99 8.14 -13.02
CA LYS A 264 8.98 6.68 -13.16
C LYS A 264 9.93 6.11 -12.12
N LYS A 265 9.41 5.29 -11.22
CA LYS A 265 10.11 4.81 -10.02
C LYS A 265 10.28 3.30 -10.03
N VAL A 266 11.33 2.82 -9.37
CA VAL A 266 11.51 1.41 -9.05
C VAL A 266 10.34 0.96 -8.17
N GLN A 267 9.70 -0.16 -8.51
CA GLN A 267 8.58 -0.69 -7.73
C GLN A 267 9.07 -1.90 -6.93
N VAL A 268 9.39 -1.68 -5.66
CA VAL A 268 10.01 -2.68 -4.78
C VAL A 268 8.93 -3.52 -4.11
N PHE A 269 9.02 -4.84 -4.23
CA PHE A 269 8.17 -5.72 -3.42
C PHE A 269 8.58 -5.66 -1.94
N PRO A 270 7.67 -5.95 -1.00
CA PRO A 270 8.00 -5.90 0.43
C PRO A 270 9.20 -6.78 0.80
N ASP A 271 9.23 -8.03 0.34
CA ASP A 271 10.31 -9.01 0.60
C ASP A 271 11.69 -8.55 0.07
N GLN A 272 11.69 -7.65 -0.91
CA GLN A 272 12.91 -7.13 -1.52
C GLN A 272 13.62 -6.10 -0.65
N PHE A 273 12.93 -5.42 0.28
CA PHE A 273 13.59 -4.52 1.22
C PHE A 273 14.61 -5.25 2.08
N THR A 274 14.21 -6.38 2.66
CA THR A 274 15.10 -7.19 3.50
C THR A 274 16.14 -7.91 2.65
N SER A 275 15.71 -8.62 1.61
CA SER A 275 16.62 -9.49 0.84
C SER A 275 17.62 -8.74 -0.05
N LEU A 276 17.28 -7.56 -0.55
CA LEU A 276 18.17 -6.78 -1.42
C LEU A 276 18.87 -5.63 -0.70
N PHE A 277 18.22 -5.01 0.29
CA PHE A 277 18.68 -3.74 0.87
C PHE A 277 18.97 -3.82 2.37
N GLY A 278 18.77 -4.99 3.00
CA GLY A 278 19.00 -5.18 4.44
C GLY A 278 18.06 -4.35 5.32
N VAL A 279 16.93 -3.90 4.78
CA VAL A 279 15.92 -3.14 5.53
C VAL A 279 14.94 -4.12 6.16
N GLU A 280 14.90 -4.12 7.49
CA GLU A 280 13.91 -4.88 8.25
C GLU A 280 12.52 -4.23 8.16
N LEU A 281 11.48 -5.08 8.21
CA LEU A 281 10.09 -4.66 8.15
C LEU A 281 9.41 -4.86 9.51
N ALA A 282 8.53 -3.94 9.88
CA ALA A 282 7.69 -4.06 11.07
C ALA A 282 6.26 -4.44 10.68
N THR A 283 5.60 -5.26 11.50
CA THR A 283 4.20 -5.67 11.32
C THR A 283 3.22 -4.83 12.15
N GLY A 284 3.73 -3.94 13.00
CA GLY A 284 2.94 -3.01 13.79
C GLY A 284 3.78 -2.16 14.75
N GLY A 285 3.14 -1.18 15.39
CA GLY A 285 3.76 -0.37 16.43
C GLY A 285 2.76 0.59 17.08
N ARG A 286 3.26 1.50 17.93
CA ARG A 286 2.46 2.51 18.62
C ARG A 286 2.96 3.90 18.27
N ALA A 287 2.07 4.78 17.82
CA ALA A 287 2.44 6.14 17.46
C ALA A 287 3.13 6.84 18.65
N ALA A 288 4.35 7.34 18.41
CA ALA A 288 5.18 7.98 19.41
C ALA A 288 5.50 9.43 19.04
N ALA A 289 5.60 9.77 17.75
CA ALA A 289 5.74 11.15 17.29
C ALA A 289 5.41 11.31 15.80
N LEU A 290 5.25 12.56 15.40
CA LEU A 290 4.96 12.98 14.03
C LEU A 290 6.14 13.78 13.47
N LEU A 291 6.57 13.40 12.27
CA LEU A 291 7.60 14.09 11.50
C LEU A 291 6.96 14.81 10.31
N PHE A 292 7.35 16.04 10.09
CA PHE A 292 6.93 16.87 8.95
C PHE A 292 8.17 17.22 8.12
N PRO A 293 8.65 16.30 7.26
CA PRO A 293 9.81 16.56 6.43
C PRO A 293 9.57 17.69 5.43
N ARG A 294 10.67 18.38 5.09
CA ARG A 294 10.76 19.30 3.95
C ARG A 294 12.08 19.05 3.24
N VAL A 295 12.02 18.79 1.94
CA VAL A 295 13.24 18.65 1.12
C VAL A 295 13.67 20.01 0.61
N ASP A 296 14.91 20.38 0.90
CA ASP A 296 15.58 21.57 0.42
C ASP A 296 17.03 21.21 0.06
N ALA A 297 17.33 21.21 -1.24
CA ALA A 297 18.61 20.74 -1.76
C ALA A 297 19.79 21.64 -1.36
N GLU A 298 19.54 22.94 -1.16
CA GLU A 298 20.57 23.96 -0.95
C GLU A 298 20.87 24.21 0.54
N SER A 299 20.05 23.65 1.43
CA SER A 299 20.15 23.89 2.87
C SER A 299 20.74 22.70 3.62
N SER A 300 21.39 22.98 4.76
CA SER A 300 21.84 21.94 5.67
C SER A 300 20.65 21.27 6.38
N PRO A 301 20.62 19.93 6.44
CA PRO A 301 19.61 19.20 7.20
C PRO A 301 19.65 19.52 8.70
N ASP A 302 18.49 19.75 9.32
CA ASP A 302 18.35 19.95 10.77
C ASP A 302 16.89 19.77 11.22
N VAL A 303 16.68 19.68 12.52
CA VAL A 303 15.37 19.78 13.17
C VAL A 303 15.00 21.26 13.29
N VAL A 304 13.96 21.68 12.56
CA VAL A 304 13.57 23.08 12.47
C VAL A 304 12.58 23.41 13.59
N GLY A 305 12.89 24.45 14.38
CA GLY A 305 11.93 25.06 15.32
C GLY A 305 10.86 25.86 14.56
N GLY A 306 9.59 25.76 14.96
CA GLY A 306 8.51 26.47 14.30
C GLY A 306 7.11 26.03 14.74
N ALA A 307 6.09 26.63 14.13
CA ALA A 307 4.69 26.29 14.38
C ALA A 307 4.46 24.80 14.11
N VAL A 308 3.84 24.14 15.09
CA VAL A 308 3.44 22.74 14.99
C VAL A 308 2.31 22.64 13.98
N ARG A 309 2.53 21.91 12.87
CA ARG A 309 1.44 21.53 11.96
C ARG A 309 0.56 20.51 12.68
N ALA A 310 -0.73 20.80 12.76
CA ALA A 310 -1.74 19.82 13.18
C ALA A 310 -2.08 18.89 11.99
N LEU A 311 -2.61 17.71 12.29
CA LEU A 311 -3.20 16.87 11.25
C LEU A 311 -4.49 17.52 10.73
N GLU A 312 -4.69 17.39 9.42
CA GLU A 312 -5.86 17.88 8.70
C GLU A 312 -6.60 16.70 8.06
N ASP A 313 -7.82 16.90 7.59
CA ASP A 313 -8.60 15.85 6.92
C ASP A 313 -7.86 15.27 5.70
N ASP A 314 -7.03 16.06 5.04
CA ASP A 314 -6.18 15.66 3.90
C ASP A 314 -5.01 14.74 4.29
N ASP A 315 -4.66 14.62 5.58
CA ASP A 315 -3.71 13.61 6.05
C ASP A 315 -4.37 12.22 6.21
N PHE A 316 -5.69 12.15 6.07
CA PHE A 316 -6.44 10.89 5.95
C PHE A 316 -6.76 10.64 4.48
N MET A 317 -6.83 9.36 4.09
CA MET A 317 -7.21 8.94 2.74
C MET A 317 -8.73 9.14 2.49
N SER A 318 -9.27 10.32 2.80
CA SER A 318 -10.69 10.66 2.74
C SER A 318 -11.06 11.48 1.50
N GLY A 319 -12.32 11.38 1.08
CA GLY A 319 -12.84 12.13 -0.08
C GLY A 319 -12.45 11.58 -1.45
N ALA A 320 -12.91 12.26 -2.51
CA ALA A 320 -12.85 11.77 -3.89
C ALA A 320 -11.48 11.93 -4.58
N THR A 321 -10.62 12.82 -4.09
CA THR A 321 -9.41 13.26 -4.78
C THR A 321 -8.23 12.28 -4.74
N GLU A 322 -8.29 11.25 -3.89
CA GLU A 322 -7.21 10.27 -3.77
C GLU A 322 -7.67 8.81 -3.90
N ASP A 323 -8.96 8.58 -4.16
CA ASP A 323 -9.48 7.22 -4.21
C ASP A 323 -9.20 6.57 -5.56
N ARG A 324 -7.98 6.05 -5.70
CA ARG A 324 -7.61 5.14 -6.79
C ARG A 324 -8.48 3.86 -6.81
N TYR A 325 -9.19 3.58 -5.72
CA TYR A 325 -9.93 2.35 -5.48
C TYR A 325 -11.33 2.65 -4.92
N PRO A 326 -12.22 3.32 -5.70
CA PRO A 326 -13.57 3.58 -5.26
C PRO A 326 -14.25 2.28 -4.80
N ASP A 327 -15.12 2.38 -3.78
CA ASP A 327 -15.78 1.23 -3.15
C ASP A 327 -16.92 0.64 -4.01
N ILE A 328 -16.61 0.28 -5.25
CA ILE A 328 -17.56 -0.27 -6.23
C ILE A 328 -18.16 -1.61 -5.79
N PHE A 329 -17.49 -2.34 -4.90
CA PHE A 329 -17.90 -3.65 -4.41
C PHE A 329 -18.54 -3.59 -3.01
N GLU A 330 -18.77 -2.38 -2.48
CA GLU A 330 -19.45 -2.12 -1.20
C GLU A 330 -18.75 -2.79 0.01
N LEU A 331 -17.43 -2.93 -0.06
CA LEU A 331 -16.61 -3.59 0.95
C LEU A 331 -16.47 -2.74 2.21
N ALA A 332 -16.47 -1.41 2.08
CA ALA A 332 -16.43 -0.49 3.21
C ALA A 332 -17.83 -0.26 3.82
N GLY A 333 -18.90 -0.70 3.15
CA GLY A 333 -20.27 -0.57 3.66
C GLY A 333 -20.70 0.87 3.90
N GLY A 334 -20.28 1.79 3.02
CA GLY A 334 -20.57 3.23 3.12
C GLY A 334 -19.67 4.01 4.07
N VAL A 335 -18.65 3.38 4.68
CA VAL A 335 -17.62 4.09 5.43
C VAL A 335 -16.67 4.81 4.46
N ASP A 336 -16.38 6.08 4.74
CA ASP A 336 -15.42 6.87 3.96
C ASP A 336 -14.05 6.19 3.91
N GLY A 337 -13.31 6.43 2.82
CA GLY A 337 -12.05 5.76 2.57
C GLY A 337 -10.95 6.00 3.62
N GLY A 338 -11.02 7.13 4.33
CA GLY A 338 -10.15 7.47 5.45
C GLY A 338 -10.63 6.93 6.80
N GLY A 339 -11.83 6.35 6.86
CA GLY A 339 -12.49 5.84 8.05
C GLY A 339 -13.65 6.72 8.55
N LEU A 340 -14.37 6.20 9.54
CA LEU A 340 -15.46 6.91 10.21
C LEU A 340 -14.95 8.25 10.74
N ARG A 341 -15.76 9.31 10.60
CA ARG A 341 -15.41 10.65 11.12
C ARG A 341 -15.02 10.60 12.59
N SER A 342 -15.78 9.87 13.42
CA SER A 342 -15.47 9.69 14.85
C SER A 342 -14.09 9.06 15.10
N ALA A 343 -13.71 8.05 14.31
CA ALA A 343 -12.40 7.40 14.41
C ALA A 343 -11.28 8.37 14.01
N ARG A 344 -11.47 9.14 12.92
CA ARG A 344 -10.50 10.15 12.48
C ARG A 344 -10.33 11.28 13.49
N ASP A 345 -11.42 11.79 14.04
CA ASP A 345 -11.40 12.84 15.06
C ASP A 345 -10.65 12.37 16.32
N GLU A 346 -10.90 11.14 16.76
CA GLU A 346 -10.23 10.56 17.92
C GLU A 346 -8.73 10.30 17.67
N VAL A 347 -8.37 9.75 16.50
CA VAL A 347 -6.97 9.58 16.09
C VAL A 347 -6.26 10.94 16.06
N SER A 348 -6.85 11.95 15.44
CA SER A 348 -6.29 13.31 15.37
C SER A 348 -6.07 13.89 16.76
N ALA A 349 -7.05 13.77 17.66
CA ALA A 349 -6.94 14.27 19.03
C ALA A 349 -5.80 13.59 19.82
N ARG A 350 -5.62 12.27 19.65
CA ARG A 350 -4.55 11.51 20.32
C ARG A 350 -3.17 11.76 19.72
N LEU A 351 -3.08 11.95 18.40
CA LEU A 351 -1.83 12.27 17.73
C LEU A 351 -1.38 13.71 18.04
N ALA A 352 -2.31 14.66 18.21
CA ALA A 352 -2.01 16.06 18.49
C ALA A 352 -1.28 16.31 19.83
N VAL A 353 -1.33 15.36 20.77
CA VAL A 353 -0.59 15.45 22.04
C VAL A 353 0.81 14.83 21.99
N LEU A 354 1.16 14.15 20.90
CA LEU A 354 2.48 13.60 20.70
C LEU A 354 3.47 14.69 20.27
N PRO A 355 4.79 14.45 20.35
CA PRO A 355 5.78 15.36 19.78
C PRO A 355 5.61 15.51 18.26
N HIS A 356 5.58 16.76 17.78
CA HIS A 356 5.57 17.10 16.36
C HIS A 356 6.91 17.77 16.02
N ARG A 357 7.60 17.27 14.99
CA ARG A 357 8.91 17.78 14.57
C ARG A 357 8.92 18.09 13.09
N THR A 358 9.34 19.30 12.73
CA THR A 358 9.69 19.61 11.35
C THR A 358 11.15 19.25 11.12
N VAL A 359 11.44 18.52 10.06
CA VAL A 359 12.82 18.12 9.72
C VAL A 359 13.13 18.60 8.31
N ARG A 360 14.22 19.34 8.15
CA ARG A 360 14.73 19.68 6.82
C ARG A 360 15.66 18.58 6.36
N LEU A 361 15.46 18.10 5.13
CA LEU A 361 16.27 17.09 4.47
C LEU A 361 16.93 17.70 3.23
N SER A 362 18.07 17.16 2.82
CA SER A 362 18.76 17.54 1.59
C SER A 362 19.26 16.29 0.85
N HIS A 363 20.07 16.48 -0.20
CA HIS A 363 20.72 15.37 -0.90
C HIS A 363 21.94 14.80 -0.16
N ASP A 364 22.39 15.46 0.93
CA ASP A 364 23.37 14.90 1.85
C ASP A 364 22.68 13.88 2.77
N VAL A 365 22.77 12.61 2.38
CA VAL A 365 22.17 11.49 3.11
C VAL A 365 22.71 11.35 4.53
N PRO A 366 24.05 11.31 4.76
CA PRO A 366 24.59 11.27 6.12
C PRO A 366 24.08 12.41 7.02
N ALA A 367 24.05 13.65 6.53
CA ALA A 367 23.54 14.78 7.30
C ALA A 367 22.02 14.68 7.56
N SER A 368 21.25 14.23 6.56
CA SER A 368 19.80 14.02 6.71
C SER A 368 19.48 12.92 7.72
N VAL A 369 20.25 11.82 7.72
CA VAL A 369 20.14 10.75 8.74
C VAL A 369 20.46 11.30 10.13
N ALA A 370 21.50 12.11 10.28
CA ALA A 370 21.85 12.70 11.57
C ALA A 370 20.74 13.62 12.12
N ALA A 371 20.15 14.46 11.25
CA ALA A 371 19.01 15.30 11.62
C ALA A 371 17.78 14.47 12.04
N LEU A 372 17.49 13.39 11.32
CA LEU A 372 16.39 12.48 11.64
C LEU A 372 16.62 11.72 12.95
N ARG A 373 17.84 11.27 13.22
CA ARG A 373 18.20 10.65 14.51
C ARG A 373 18.03 11.61 15.67
N LYS A 374 18.50 12.86 15.53
CA LYS A 374 18.27 13.92 16.51
C LYS A 374 16.78 14.19 16.77
N ALA A 375 15.94 14.14 15.73
CA ALA A 375 14.49 14.24 15.88
C ALA A 375 13.90 13.05 16.64
N ALA A 376 14.45 11.86 16.43
CA ALA A 376 14.01 10.59 16.99
C ALA A 376 14.45 10.35 18.45
N GLU A 377 15.64 10.82 18.85
CA GLU A 377 16.19 10.66 20.22
C GLU A 377 15.41 11.43 21.28
N ALA A 378 14.66 12.45 20.88
CA ALA A 378 13.85 13.28 21.78
C ALA A 378 12.47 12.66 22.10
N ILE A 379 12.28 11.37 21.79
CA ILE A 379 11.03 10.59 21.89
C ILE A 379 11.33 9.26 22.58
#